data_AF-A0A2E8KY59-F1
#
_entry.id   AF-A0A2E8KY59-F1
#
_cell.length_a   1.000
_cell.length_b   1.000
_cell.length_c   1.000
_cell.angle_alpha   90.00
_cell.angle_beta   90.00
_cell.angle_gamma   90.00
#
_symmetry.space_group_name_H-M   'P 1'
#
loop_
_entity.id
_entity.type
_entity.pdbx_description
1 polymer ?
#
loop_
_entity_poly.entity_id
_entity_poly.type
_entity_poly.pdbx_seq_one_letter_code
_entity_poly.pdbx_strand_id
1 'polypeptide(L)'
;MPEIHSLVIHFPIALLSSAILFDFLYVMSNDKDLAKVGWWVMLIGLISATAGMATGIWQDALIGHFGSTFPIWVNHGAVQIFSFLIFLVLFIWRTRRSSVLTHLRLRWVYLLIGIISISFLFYGGHLGAKIAGRV
;
A
#
# COMPACT_ATOMS: atom_id res chain seq x y z
N MET A 1 -11.79 -14.28 16.82
CA MET A 1 -11.57 -12.93 17.39
C MET A 1 -11.71 -11.91 16.25
N PRO A 2 -12.82 -11.17 16.15
CA PRO A 2 -13.13 -10.33 14.98
C PRO A 2 -12.23 -9.09 14.78
N GLU A 3 -11.21 -8.90 15.62
CA GLU A 3 -10.51 -7.61 15.71
C GLU A 3 -9.06 -7.62 15.22
N ILE A 4 -8.43 -8.79 15.05
CA ILE A 4 -7.00 -8.86 14.71
C ILE A 4 -6.72 -8.17 13.36
N HIS A 5 -7.58 -8.39 12.36
CA HIS A 5 -7.43 -7.72 11.07
C HIS A 5 -7.53 -6.19 11.23
N SER A 6 -8.51 -5.69 11.99
CA SER A 6 -8.69 -4.26 12.25
C SER A 6 -7.48 -3.62 12.96
N LEU A 7 -6.78 -4.37 13.80
CA LEU A 7 -5.55 -3.91 14.45
C LEU A 7 -4.39 -3.77 13.44
N VAL A 8 -4.33 -4.64 12.43
CA VAL A 8 -3.19 -4.73 11.51
C VAL A 8 -3.33 -3.81 10.29
N ILE A 9 -4.54 -3.51 9.81
CA ILE A 9 -4.75 -2.75 8.56
C ILE A 9 -4.25 -1.30 8.57
N HIS A 10 -4.07 -0.68 9.73
CA HIS A 10 -3.61 0.70 9.82
C HIS A 10 -2.12 0.84 9.46
N PHE A 11 -1.31 -0.18 9.75
CA PHE A 11 0.13 -0.20 9.46
C PHE A 11 0.42 -0.06 7.95
N PRO A 12 -0.11 -0.90 7.04
CA PRO A 12 0.19 -0.76 5.63
C PRO A 12 -0.29 0.57 5.05
N ILE A 13 -1.44 1.09 5.49
CA ILE A 13 -1.95 2.39 5.05
C ILE A 13 -0.96 3.50 5.38
N ALA A 14 -0.53 3.56 6.65
CA ALA A 14 0.40 4.59 7.12
C ALA A 14 1.80 4.42 6.49
N LEU A 15 2.35 3.21 6.47
CA LEU A 15 3.71 2.94 6.02
C LEU A 15 3.85 3.12 4.51
N LEU A 16 2.96 2.55 3.68
CA LEU A 16 3.07 2.68 2.22
C LEU A 16 2.90 4.13 1.77
N SER A 17 2.00 4.89 2.41
CA SER A 17 1.83 6.32 2.15
C SER A 17 3.06 7.12 2.60
N SER A 18 3.61 6.82 3.78
CA SER A 18 4.80 7.48 4.31
C SER A 18 6.03 7.19 3.44
N ALA A 19 6.16 6.00 2.87
CA ALA A 19 7.26 5.68 1.96
C ALA A 19 7.33 6.61 0.75
N ILE A 20 6.19 6.84 0.09
CA ILE A 20 6.09 7.77 -1.05
C ILE A 20 6.31 9.21 -0.60
N LEU A 21 5.84 9.59 0.59
CA LEU A 21 6.12 10.91 1.17
C LEU A 21 7.62 11.13 1.36
N PHE A 22 8.34 10.17 1.96
CA PHE A 22 9.80 10.28 2.13
C PHE A 22 10.54 10.34 0.79
N ASP A 23 10.10 9.60 -0.22
CA ASP A 23 10.67 9.68 -1.57
C ASP A 23 10.39 11.03 -2.24
N PHE A 24 9.21 11.61 -2.03
CA PHE A 24 8.88 12.96 -2.48
C PHE A 24 9.76 14.01 -1.79
N LEU A 25 9.90 13.92 -0.46
CA LEU A 25 10.77 14.80 0.30
C LEU A 25 12.24 14.68 -0.15
N TYR A 26 12.72 13.47 -0.42
CA TYR A 26 14.03 13.26 -1.05
C TYR A 26 14.17 13.99 -2.38
N VAL A 27 13.16 13.92 -3.26
CA VAL A 27 13.22 14.62 -4.56
C VAL A 27 13.29 16.14 -4.40
N MET A 28 12.69 16.68 -3.34
CA MET A 28 12.72 18.12 -3.04
C MET A 28 14.01 18.58 -2.36
N SER A 29 14.53 17.82 -1.40
CA SER A 29 15.66 18.23 -0.56
C SER A 29 17.01 17.68 -1.03
N ASN A 30 16.99 16.61 -1.84
CA ASN A 30 18.15 15.81 -2.25
C ASN A 30 18.89 15.14 -1.06
N ASP A 31 18.25 15.02 0.11
CA ASP A 31 18.79 14.34 1.28
C ASP A 31 18.70 12.81 1.12
N LYS A 32 19.85 12.18 0.91
CA LYS A 32 19.97 10.74 0.65
C LYS A 32 19.44 9.86 1.80
N ASP A 33 19.38 10.38 3.03
CA ASP A 33 18.83 9.61 4.14
C ASP A 33 17.31 9.46 4.02
N LEU A 34 16.60 10.46 3.48
CA LEU A 34 15.17 10.34 3.18
C LEU A 34 14.89 9.24 2.15
N ALA A 35 15.75 9.08 1.13
CA ALA A 35 15.63 7.97 0.19
C ALA A 35 15.83 6.61 0.89
N LYS A 36 16.80 6.48 1.80
CA LYS A 36 16.98 5.24 2.57
C LYS A 36 15.76 4.95 3.44
N VAL A 37 15.24 5.96 4.14
CA VAL A 37 14.04 5.85 4.97
C VAL A 37 12.85 5.41 4.12
N GLY A 38 12.58 6.07 2.99
CA GLY A 38 11.48 5.71 2.09
C GLY A 38 11.56 4.26 1.61
N TRP A 39 12.77 3.74 1.36
CA TRP A 39 12.96 2.35 0.94
C TRP A 39 12.62 1.35 2.06
N TRP A 40 13.15 1.58 3.27
CA TRP A 40 12.86 0.72 4.43
C TRP A 40 11.40 0.77 4.84
N VAL A 41 10.81 1.98 4.85
CA VAL A 41 9.39 2.17 5.16
C VAL A 41 8.51 1.47 4.12
N MET A 42 8.88 1.48 2.83
CA MET A 42 8.16 0.72 1.80
C MET A 42 8.25 -0.79 2.04
N LEU A 43 9.43 -1.31 2.35
CA LEU A 43 9.64 -2.74 2.64
C LEU A 43 8.78 -3.19 3.82
N ILE A 44 8.84 -2.46 4.94
CA ILE A 44 8.04 -2.76 6.14
C ILE A 44 6.54 -2.59 5.83
N GLY A 45 6.18 -1.60 5.02
CA GLY A 45 4.83 -1.41 4.50
C GLY A 45 4.31 -2.65 3.75
N LEU A 46 5.11 -3.20 2.83
CA LEU A 46 4.76 -4.42 2.09
C LEU A 46 4.65 -5.66 3.00
N ILE A 47 5.55 -5.80 3.98
CA ILE A 47 5.47 -6.88 4.98
C ILE A 47 4.17 -6.74 5.79
N SER A 48 3.86 -5.53 6.27
CA SER A 48 2.62 -5.27 7.02
C SER A 48 1.36 -5.45 6.19
N ALA A 49 1.40 -5.13 4.88
CA ALA A 49 0.30 -5.38 3.95
C ALA A 49 0.07 -6.88 3.76
N THR A 50 1.14 -7.67 3.72
CA THR A 50 1.07 -9.14 3.65
C THR A 50 0.40 -9.70 4.90
N ALA A 51 0.76 -9.19 6.09
CA ALA A 51 0.11 -9.55 7.35
C ALA A 51 -1.38 -9.12 7.37
N GLY A 52 -1.69 -7.93 6.86
CA GLY A 52 -3.07 -7.45 6.71
C GLY A 52 -3.92 -8.36 5.80
N MET A 53 -3.38 -8.77 4.65
CA MET A 53 -4.06 -9.70 3.75
C MET A 53 -4.25 -11.08 4.39
N ALA A 54 -3.22 -11.63 5.05
CA ALA A 54 -3.30 -12.92 5.71
C ALA A 54 -4.37 -12.94 6.82
N THR A 55 -4.40 -11.90 7.66
CA THR A 55 -5.41 -11.77 8.72
C THR A 55 -6.81 -11.52 8.16
N GLY A 56 -6.94 -10.81 7.04
CA GLY A 56 -8.21 -10.60 6.34
C GLY A 56 -8.78 -11.90 5.77
N ILE A 57 -7.94 -12.69 5.08
CA ILE A 57 -8.31 -14.00 4.53
C ILE A 57 -8.70 -14.96 5.67
N TRP A 58 -7.95 -14.97 6.78
CA TRP A 58 -8.32 -15.76 7.95
C TRP A 58 -9.69 -15.33 8.47
N GLN A 59 -9.89 -14.05 8.75
CA GLN A 59 -11.17 -13.55 9.26
C GLN A 59 -12.32 -13.92 8.32
N ASP A 60 -12.12 -13.81 7.01
CA ASP A 60 -13.11 -14.21 6.03
C ASP A 60 -13.43 -15.71 6.09
N ALA A 61 -12.42 -16.58 6.15
CA ALA A 61 -12.62 -18.03 6.25
C ALA A 61 -13.42 -18.46 7.50
N LEU A 62 -13.41 -17.65 8.56
CA LEU A 62 -14.20 -17.91 9.78
C LEU A 62 -15.64 -17.39 9.71
N ILE A 63 -15.86 -16.26 9.02
CA ILE A 63 -17.15 -15.54 9.05
C ILE A 63 -17.92 -15.70 7.71
N GLY A 64 -17.28 -16.20 6.66
CA GLY A 64 -17.88 -16.50 5.36
C GLY A 64 -18.25 -15.25 4.55
N HIS A 65 -17.35 -14.26 4.47
CA HIS A 65 -17.60 -12.98 3.81
C HIS A 65 -17.05 -12.88 2.37
N PHE A 66 -16.52 -13.96 1.78
CA PHE A 66 -16.17 -14.01 0.35
C PHE A 66 -17.42 -13.87 -0.53
N GLY A 67 -17.96 -12.66 -0.60
CA GLY A 67 -18.73 -12.20 -1.74
C GLY A 67 -17.86 -12.24 -2.99
N SER A 68 -18.49 -12.11 -4.15
CA SER A 68 -17.79 -12.07 -5.44
C SER A 68 -16.60 -11.10 -5.40
N THR A 69 -15.43 -11.55 -5.89
CA THR A 69 -14.26 -10.69 -6.12
C THR A 69 -14.46 -9.79 -7.34
N PHE A 70 -15.53 -10.01 -8.10
CA PHE A 70 -15.95 -9.19 -9.22
C PHE A 70 -17.30 -8.48 -8.96
N PRO A 71 -17.42 -7.19 -9.32
CA PRO A 71 -16.38 -6.34 -9.88
C PRO A 71 -15.30 -5.94 -8.87
N ILE A 72 -14.04 -5.90 -9.29
CA ILE A 72 -12.88 -5.63 -8.39
C ILE A 72 -13.10 -4.34 -7.59
N TRP A 73 -13.63 -3.29 -8.22
CA TRP A 73 -13.75 -1.94 -7.66
C TRP A 73 -14.76 -1.78 -6.53
N VAL A 74 -15.58 -2.80 -6.24
CA VAL A 74 -16.52 -2.78 -5.11
C VAL A 74 -16.10 -3.71 -3.99
N ASN A 75 -15.10 -4.55 -4.21
CA ASN A 75 -14.61 -5.50 -3.24
C ASN A 75 -13.37 -4.94 -2.54
N HIS A 76 -13.46 -4.70 -1.23
CA HIS A 76 -12.37 -4.20 -0.41
C HIS A 76 -11.07 -5.00 -0.60
N GLY A 77 -11.14 -6.33 -0.44
CA GLY A 77 -9.97 -7.20 -0.53
C GLY A 77 -9.33 -7.16 -1.92
N ALA A 78 -10.13 -7.16 -2.98
CA ALA A 78 -9.63 -7.10 -4.35
C ALA A 78 -8.91 -5.77 -4.65
N VAL A 79 -9.48 -4.63 -4.22
CA VAL A 79 -8.83 -3.31 -4.34
C VAL A 79 -7.52 -3.27 -3.54
N GLN A 80 -7.49 -3.85 -2.33
CA GLN A 80 -6.29 -3.87 -1.50
C GLN A 80 -5.17 -4.72 -2.11
N ILE A 81 -5.50 -5.90 -2.66
CA ILE A 81 -4.54 -6.73 -3.39
C ILE A 81 -4.00 -5.97 -4.62
N PHE A 82 -4.88 -5.31 -5.37
CA PHE A 82 -4.47 -4.51 -6.52
C PHE A 82 -3.50 -3.39 -6.12
N SER A 83 -3.82 -2.62 -5.08
CA SER A 83 -2.93 -1.59 -4.52
C SER A 83 -1.58 -2.17 -4.09
N PHE A 84 -1.59 -3.27 -3.34
CA PHE A 84 -0.39 -3.98 -2.90
C PHE A 84 0.52 -4.37 -4.08
N LEU A 85 -0.04 -4.91 -5.17
CA LEU A 85 0.73 -5.31 -6.34
C LEU A 85 1.42 -4.12 -7.01
N ILE A 86 0.78 -2.95 -7.07
CA ILE A 86 1.43 -1.74 -7.62
C ILE A 86 2.60 -1.31 -6.73
N PHE A 87 2.41 -1.28 -5.41
CA PHE A 87 3.51 -0.98 -4.47
C PHE A 87 4.65 -2.00 -4.56
N LEU A 88 4.35 -3.28 -4.73
CA LEU A 88 5.34 -4.33 -4.92
C LEU A 88 6.15 -4.11 -6.21
N VAL A 89 5.47 -3.77 -7.31
CA VAL A 89 6.14 -3.44 -8.59
C VAL A 89 7.00 -2.19 -8.44
N LEU A 90 6.52 -1.13 -7.77
CA LEU A 90 7.32 0.07 -7.49
C LEU A 90 8.56 -0.26 -6.65
N PHE A 91 8.40 -1.07 -5.61
CA PHE A 91 9.49 -1.50 -4.74
C PHE A 91 10.55 -2.30 -5.52
N ILE A 92 10.12 -3.27 -6.33
CA ILE A 92 11.01 -4.05 -7.18
C ILE A 92 11.72 -3.15 -8.18
N TRP A 93 10.99 -2.25 -8.86
CA TRP A 93 11.55 -1.34 -9.85
C TRP A 93 12.65 -0.46 -9.24
N ARG A 94 12.37 0.17 -8.09
CA ARG A 94 13.33 0.99 -7.37
C ARG A 94 14.54 0.18 -6.88
N THR A 95 14.32 -1.03 -6.39
CA THR A 95 15.38 -1.89 -5.85
C THR A 95 16.31 -2.40 -6.96
N ARG A 96 15.76 -2.77 -8.11
CA ARG A 96 16.54 -3.22 -9.28
C ARG A 96 17.23 -2.07 -10.02
N ARG A 97 16.69 -0.86 -9.91
CA ARG A 97 17.23 0.34 -10.56
C ARG A 97 17.36 1.48 -9.55
N SER A 98 18.52 1.55 -8.89
CA SER A 98 18.85 2.61 -7.92
C SER A 98 18.77 4.03 -8.50
N SER A 99 18.84 4.18 -9.83
CA SER A 99 18.70 5.48 -10.51
C SER A 99 17.27 6.00 -10.66
N VAL A 100 16.23 5.25 -10.22
CA VAL A 100 14.83 5.65 -10.39
C VAL A 100 14.54 7.03 -9.80
N LEU A 101 15.00 7.30 -8.57
CA LEU A 101 14.72 8.57 -7.89
C LEU A 101 15.71 9.70 -8.27
N THR A 102 16.89 9.37 -8.78
CA THR A 102 17.90 10.38 -9.20
C THR A 102 17.69 10.82 -10.65
N HIS A 103 17.11 9.98 -11.50
CA HIS A 103 16.88 10.29 -12.91
C HIS A 103 15.70 11.26 -13.09
N LEU A 104 15.94 12.39 -13.75
CA LEU A 104 15.04 13.54 -13.88
C LEU A 104 13.58 13.18 -14.24
N ARG A 105 13.39 12.30 -15.23
CA ARG A 105 12.05 11.87 -15.68
C ARG A 105 11.45 10.72 -14.86
N LEU A 106 12.28 9.76 -14.44
CA LEU A 106 11.78 8.52 -13.84
C LEU A 106 11.26 8.76 -12.43
N ARG A 107 11.86 9.69 -11.69
CA ARG A 107 11.41 10.06 -10.35
C ARG A 107 9.97 10.56 -10.34
N TRP A 108 9.59 11.38 -11.33
CA TRP A 108 8.23 11.91 -11.42
C TRP A 108 7.23 10.85 -11.85
N VAL A 109 7.62 9.94 -12.76
CA VAL A 109 6.80 8.78 -13.13
C VAL A 109 6.59 7.86 -11.92
N TYR A 110 7.66 7.56 -11.18
CA TYR A 110 7.61 6.75 -9.97
C TYR A 110 6.67 7.35 -8.91
N LEU A 111 6.83 8.64 -8.61
CA LEU A 111 6.00 9.34 -7.63
C LEU A 111 4.54 9.45 -8.07
N LEU A 112 4.28 9.69 -9.35
CA LEU A 112 2.91 9.73 -9.89
C LEU A 112 2.21 8.37 -9.72
N ILE A 113 2.87 7.27 -10.08
CA ILE A 113 2.34 5.92 -9.88
C ILE A 113 2.15 5.66 -8.37
N GLY A 114 3.09 6.11 -7.53
CA GLY A 114 2.97 6.04 -6.07
C GLY A 114 1.71 6.74 -5.54
N ILE A 115 1.46 7.98 -5.97
CA ILE A 115 0.25 8.75 -5.58
C ILE A 115 -1.03 8.04 -6.04
N ILE A 116 -1.05 7.53 -7.28
CA ILE A 116 -2.20 6.75 -7.78
C ILE A 116 -2.42 5.49 -6.92
N SER A 117 -1.35 4.82 -6.51
CA SER A 117 -1.40 3.63 -5.65
C SER A 117 -1.97 3.98 -4.27
N ILE A 118 -1.58 5.13 -3.70
CA ILE A 118 -2.15 5.67 -2.45
C ILE A 118 -3.66 5.88 -2.62
N SER A 119 -4.11 6.46 -3.73
CA SER A 119 -5.55 6.64 -3.98
C SER A 119 -6.31 5.31 -3.95
N PHE A 120 -5.78 4.25 -4.56
CA PHE A 120 -6.37 2.91 -4.47
C PHE A 120 -6.32 2.33 -3.05
N LEU A 121 -5.23 2.53 -2.32
CA LEU A 121 -5.08 2.10 -0.93
C LEU A 121 -6.15 2.71 -0.01
N PHE A 122 -6.38 4.03 -0.12
CA PHE A 122 -7.39 4.74 0.66
C PHE A 122 -8.82 4.42 0.20
N TYR A 123 -9.06 4.30 -1.11
CA TYR A 123 -10.35 3.86 -1.62
C TYR A 123 -10.71 2.44 -1.14
N GLY A 124 -9.74 1.52 -1.19
CA GLY A 124 -9.88 0.20 -0.57
C GLY A 124 -10.21 0.33 0.91
N GLY A 125 -9.49 1.17 1.66
CA GLY A 125 -9.76 1.44 3.08
C GLY A 125 -11.20 1.90 3.34
N HIS A 126 -11.73 2.80 2.50
CA HIS A 126 -13.12 3.26 2.54
C HIS A 126 -14.12 2.12 2.36
N LEU A 127 -13.89 1.22 1.38
CA LEU A 127 -14.72 0.02 1.22
C LEU A 127 -14.68 -0.87 2.47
N GLY A 128 -13.52 -1.00 3.11
CA GLY A 128 -13.37 -1.74 4.36
C GLY A 128 -14.16 -1.10 5.51
N ALA A 129 -14.16 0.23 5.60
CA ALA A 129 -14.94 0.96 6.59
C ALA A 129 -16.46 0.80 6.40
N LYS A 130 -16.94 0.74 5.15
CA LYS A 130 -18.34 0.42 4.83
C LYS A 130 -18.73 -0.99 5.30
N ILE A 131 -17.89 -2.00 5.03
CA ILE A 131 -18.13 -3.38 5.48
C ILE A 131 -18.21 -3.44 7.00
N ALA A 132 -17.41 -2.64 7.70
CA ALA A 132 -17.43 -2.53 9.16
C ALA A 132 -18.58 -1.66 9.72
N GLY A 133 -19.45 -1.10 8.87
CA GLY A 133 -20.56 -0.24 9.30
C GLY A 133 -20.15 1.09 9.93
N ARG A 134 -18.97 1.63 9.54
CA ARG A 134 -18.40 2.87 10.11
C ARG A 134 -18.65 4.12 9.27
N VAL A 135 -19.10 3.96 8.02
CA VAL A 135 -19.46 5.00 7.03
C VAL A 135 -20.52 4.49 6.06
#